data_AF-A0A5B7CGQ4-F1
#
_entry.id   AF-A0A5B7CGQ4-F1
#
_cell.length_a   1.000
_cell.length_b   1.000
_cell.length_c   1.000
_cell.angle_alpha   90.00
_cell.angle_beta   90.00
_cell.angle_gamma   90.00
#
_symmetry.space_group_name_H-M   'P 1'
#
loop_
_entity.id
_entity.type
_entity.pdbx_description
1 polymer ?
#
loop_
_entity_poly.entity_id
_entity_poly.type
_entity_poly.pdbx_seq_one_letter_code
_entity_poly.pdbx_strand_id
1 'polypeptide(L)'
;MQPGHHWGTRRARKLGGTTSDAEKIKKLWEKVGVTTEVSAARRLGNIVNNNTDGTPRRRPILLTVASRYEKDMVLEKAKTLKSLSNVYSKIYIKKGVHPSIRNEWKRLRDAEKNRKGTAGECRL
;
A
#
# COMPACT_ATOMS: atom_id res chain seq x y z
N MET A 1 -15.43 -12.10 36.62
CA MET A 1 -14.11 -11.56 36.23
C MET A 1 -13.91 -11.82 34.75
N GLN A 2 -13.90 -10.79 33.91
CA GLN A 2 -13.68 -10.93 32.46
C GLN A 2 -12.17 -10.87 32.15
N PRO A 3 -11.62 -11.75 31.30
CA PRO A 3 -10.22 -11.67 30.90
C PRO A 3 -10.01 -10.51 29.92
N GLY A 4 -9.29 -9.48 30.38
CA GLY A 4 -8.92 -8.32 29.59
C GLY A 4 -8.20 -8.70 28.30
N HIS A 5 -8.73 -8.23 27.17
CA HIS A 5 -8.08 -8.35 25.87
C HIS A 5 -6.79 -7.52 25.87
N HIS A 6 -5.67 -8.22 26.04
CA HIS A 6 -4.33 -7.66 25.89
C HIS A 6 -4.11 -7.31 24.42
N TRP A 7 -4.19 -6.03 24.07
CA TRP A 7 -3.79 -5.55 22.74
C TRP A 7 -2.28 -5.71 22.59
N GLY A 8 -1.87 -6.88 22.09
CA GLY A 8 -0.47 -7.19 21.81
C GLY A 8 0.17 -6.06 20.99
N THR A 9 1.22 -5.47 21.55
CA THR A 9 2.02 -4.40 20.96
C THR A 9 2.50 -4.88 19.59
N ARG A 10 1.88 -4.40 18.51
CA ARG A 10 2.20 -4.80 17.14
C ARG A 10 3.57 -4.23 16.77
N ARG A 11 4.67 -4.86 17.22
CA ARG A 11 6.01 -4.58 16.69
C ARG A 11 5.93 -4.75 15.17
N ALA A 12 6.13 -3.65 14.46
CA ALA A 12 6.17 -3.65 13.02
C ALA A 12 7.30 -4.59 12.57
N ARG A 13 6.95 -5.82 12.15
CA ARG A 13 7.92 -6.81 11.66
C ARG A 13 8.75 -6.14 10.57
N LYS A 14 10.05 -5.99 10.81
CA LYS A 14 11.00 -5.46 9.83
C LYS A 14 11.03 -6.42 8.64
N LEU A 15 11.15 -5.90 7.42
CA LEU A 15 11.46 -6.71 6.25
C LEU A 15 12.91 -7.21 6.41
N GLY A 16 13.08 -8.34 7.10
CA GLY A 16 14.35 -9.03 7.32
C GLY A 16 15.55 -8.12 7.55
N GLY A 17 15.52 -7.27 8.59
CA GLY A 17 16.68 -6.44 8.98
C GLY A 17 17.03 -5.25 8.09
N THR A 18 16.30 -4.99 7.00
CA THR A 18 16.60 -3.87 6.09
C THR A 18 16.47 -2.51 6.76
N THR A 19 17.48 -1.67 6.60
CA THR A 19 17.54 -0.31 7.14
C THR A 19 17.27 0.71 6.04
N SER A 20 17.90 0.53 4.88
CA SER A 20 17.77 1.41 3.71
C SER A 20 16.50 1.13 2.89
N ASP A 21 16.04 2.15 2.16
CA ASP A 21 14.90 2.02 1.26
C ASP A 21 15.25 1.23 0.00
N ALA A 22 16.47 1.38 -0.51
CA ALA A 22 16.97 0.59 -1.65
C ALA A 22 16.93 -0.91 -1.36
N GLU A 23 17.37 -1.32 -0.17
CA GLU A 23 17.34 -2.73 0.25
C GLU A 23 15.91 -3.27 0.39
N LYS A 24 14.98 -2.46 0.90
CA LYS A 24 13.57 -2.85 1.00
C LYS A 24 12.97 -3.09 -0.37
N ILE A 25 13.28 -2.23 -1.33
CA ILE A 25 12.80 -2.34 -2.71
C ILE A 25 13.41 -3.59 -3.37
N LYS A 26 14.72 -3.81 -3.21
CA LYS A 26 15.40 -5.00 -3.73
C LYS A 26 14.79 -6.30 -3.20
N LYS A 27 14.61 -6.43 -1.88
CA LYS A 27 13.95 -7.61 -1.29
C LYS A 27 12.51 -7.79 -1.74
N LEU A 28 11.82 -6.70 -2.05
CA LEU A 28 10.46 -6.77 -2.58
C LEU A 28 10.48 -7.29 -4.02
N TRP A 29 11.40 -6.82 -4.85
CA TRP A 29 11.58 -7.24 -6.24
C TRP A 29 12.01 -8.70 -6.36
N GLU A 30 12.94 -9.14 -5.52
CA GLU A 30 13.31 -10.55 -5.38
C GLU A 30 12.08 -11.40 -5.06
N LYS A 31 11.23 -10.95 -4.13
CA LYS A 31 10.06 -11.74 -3.72
C LYS A 31 8.95 -11.78 -4.75
N VAL A 32 8.83 -10.74 -5.56
CA VAL A 32 7.81 -10.61 -6.63
C VAL A 32 8.30 -11.24 -7.95
N GLY A 33 9.60 -11.55 -8.07
CA GLY A 33 10.18 -12.07 -9.30
C GLY A 33 10.22 -11.02 -10.41
N VAL A 34 10.64 -9.79 -10.06
CA VAL A 34 10.77 -8.67 -10.98
C VAL A 34 12.20 -8.16 -10.99
N THR A 35 12.77 -8.00 -12.18
CA THR A 35 14.07 -7.37 -12.42
C THR A 35 13.84 -6.03 -13.12
N THR A 36 13.29 -5.06 -12.40
CA THR A 36 13.05 -3.72 -12.92
C THR A 36 14.07 -2.76 -12.33
N GLU A 37 14.66 -1.94 -13.19
CA GLU A 37 15.56 -0.87 -12.78
C GLU A 37 14.75 0.27 -12.16
N VAL A 38 15.17 0.70 -10.96
CA VAL A 38 14.54 1.80 -10.25
C VAL A 38 15.35 3.05 -10.52
N SER A 39 14.80 3.95 -11.35
CA SER A 39 15.47 5.20 -11.72
C SER A 39 15.56 6.17 -10.54
N ALA A 40 14.54 6.21 -9.68
CA ALA A 40 14.55 7.03 -8.47
C ALA A 40 13.62 6.47 -7.39
N ALA A 41 14.01 6.68 -6.13
CA ALA A 41 13.18 6.36 -4.97
C ALA A 41 13.24 7.51 -3.96
N ARG A 42 12.07 8.02 -3.54
CA ARG A 42 11.99 9.06 -2.50
C ARG A 42 10.79 8.85 -1.57
N ARG A 43 10.92 9.23 -0.31
CA ARG A 43 9.78 9.19 0.62
C ARG A 43 8.83 10.36 0.37
N LEU A 44 7.52 10.10 0.41
CA LEU A 44 6.47 11.12 0.28
C LEU A 44 6.04 11.69 1.64
N GLY A 45 5.54 12.92 1.63
CA GLY A 45 5.08 13.65 2.82
C GLY A 45 6.20 14.31 3.62
N ASN A 46 5.83 15.18 4.55
CA ASN A 46 6.79 15.88 5.40
C ASN A 46 7.27 14.97 6.54
N ILE A 47 8.45 15.24 7.08
CA ILE A 47 8.90 14.65 8.35
C ILE A 47 8.09 15.36 9.44
N VAL A 48 6.88 14.89 9.68
CA VAL A 48 6.07 15.36 10.80
C VAL A 48 6.36 14.42 11.96
N ASN A 49 7.04 14.92 12.99
CA ASN A 49 7.42 14.15 14.18
C ASN A 49 6.22 13.76 15.07
N ASN A 50 5.02 14.20 14.73
CA ASN A 50 3.90 14.18 15.66
C ASN A 50 2.80 13.26 15.13
N ASN A 51 2.79 12.04 15.65
CA ASN A 51 1.59 11.24 15.69
C ASN A 51 1.02 11.35 17.11
N THR A 52 -0.28 11.59 17.22
CA THR A 52 -1.02 11.74 18.48
C THR A 52 -0.90 10.51 19.41
N ASP A 53 -0.53 9.34 18.85
CA ASP A 53 -0.32 8.07 19.56
C ASP A 53 1.17 7.72 19.78
N GLY A 54 2.10 8.65 19.59
CA GLY A 54 3.54 8.46 19.84
C GLY A 54 4.28 7.49 18.91
N THR A 55 3.59 6.80 17.99
CA THR A 55 4.24 5.88 17.03
C THR A 55 4.45 6.53 15.65
N PRO A 56 5.68 6.64 15.14
CA PRO A 56 5.92 7.26 13.85
C PRO A 56 5.33 6.41 12.72
N ARG A 57 4.31 6.93 12.02
CA ARG A 57 3.78 6.29 10.81
C ARG A 57 4.84 6.29 9.72
N ARG A 58 5.07 5.11 9.11
CA ARG A 58 6.03 4.97 8.02
C ARG A 58 5.51 5.72 6.79
N ARG A 59 6.32 6.67 6.31
CA ARG A 59 6.04 7.43 5.09
C ARG A 59 6.06 6.51 3.85
N PRO A 60 5.12 6.69 2.90
CA PRO A 60 5.15 6.00 1.61
C PRO A 60 6.42 6.30 0.83
N ILE A 61 6.83 5.38 -0.04
CA ILE A 61 7.95 5.55 -0.96
C ILE A 61 7.37 5.71 -2.36
N LEU A 62 7.73 6.81 -3.04
CA LEU A 62 7.51 7.00 -4.47
C LEU A 62 8.67 6.39 -5.23
N LEU A 63 8.35 5.46 -6.12
CA LEU A 63 9.28 4.81 -7.02
C LEU A 63 9.03 5.30 -8.44
N THR A 64 10.11 5.71 -9.10
CA THR A 64 10.14 6.00 -10.54
C THR A 64 10.84 4.85 -11.23
N VAL A 65 10.20 4.29 -12.25
CA VAL A 65 10.73 3.22 -13.12
C VAL A 65 10.96 3.78 -14.51
N ALA A 66 11.85 3.14 -15.28
CA ALA A 66 12.31 3.68 -16.55
C ALA A 66 11.21 3.71 -17.61
N SER A 67 10.36 2.68 -17.66
CA SER A 67 9.32 2.56 -18.69
C SER A 67 7.91 2.34 -18.16
N ARG A 68 6.92 2.69 -19.00
CA ARG A 68 5.51 2.35 -18.74
C ARG A 68 5.30 0.83 -18.67
N TYR A 69 5.98 0.08 -19.52
CA TYR A 69 5.87 -1.38 -19.58
C TYR A 69 6.31 -2.02 -18.25
N GLU A 70 7.46 -1.61 -17.71
CA GLU A 70 7.94 -2.09 -16.42
C GLU A 70 7.01 -1.73 -15.27
N LYS A 71 6.45 -0.52 -15.28
CA LYS A 71 5.45 -0.12 -14.29
C LYS A 71 4.24 -1.06 -14.30
N ASP A 72 3.73 -1.37 -15.47
CA ASP A 72 2.53 -2.20 -15.61
C ASP A 72 2.84 -3.65 -15.19
N MET A 73 4.01 -4.20 -15.59
CA MET A 73 4.50 -5.51 -15.12
C MET A 73 4.66 -5.57 -13.59
N VAL A 74 5.26 -4.54 -12.98
CA VAL A 74 5.43 -4.45 -11.52
C VAL A 74 4.06 -4.47 -10.84
N LEU A 75 3.09 -3.69 -11.32
CA LEU A 75 1.76 -3.63 -10.72
C LEU A 75 1.01 -4.95 -10.83
N GLU A 76 1.19 -5.67 -11.93
CA GLU A 76 0.58 -6.97 -12.12
C GLU A 76 1.17 -8.00 -11.15
N LYS A 77 2.49 -8.17 -11.15
CA LYS A 77 3.16 -9.14 -10.28
C LYS A 77 3.02 -8.78 -8.80
N ALA A 78 2.94 -7.50 -8.45
CA ALA A 78 2.74 -7.04 -7.07
C ALA A 78 1.42 -7.53 -6.45
N LYS A 79 0.42 -7.95 -7.25
CA LYS A 79 -0.81 -8.56 -6.73
C LYS A 79 -0.50 -9.83 -5.92
N THR A 80 0.52 -10.59 -6.32
CA THR A 80 0.94 -11.84 -5.64
C THR A 80 1.38 -11.61 -4.20
N LEU A 81 1.82 -10.39 -3.84
CA LEU A 81 2.20 -10.03 -2.48
C LEU A 81 1.07 -10.26 -1.48
N LYS A 82 -0.20 -10.13 -1.91
CA LYS A 82 -1.37 -10.33 -1.04
C LYS A 82 -1.58 -11.78 -0.67
N SER A 83 -1.16 -12.71 -1.52
CA SER A 83 -1.26 -14.15 -1.28
C SER A 83 -0.17 -14.68 -0.35
N LEU A 84 0.86 -13.88 -0.02
CA LEU A 84 1.95 -14.28 0.85
C LEU A 84 1.56 -14.13 2.34
N SER A 85 1.67 -15.19 3.15
CA SER A 85 1.31 -15.21 4.58
C SER A 85 2.19 -14.37 5.52
N ASN A 86 3.06 -13.52 4.98
CA ASN A 86 4.12 -12.82 5.69
C ASN A 86 3.91 -11.29 5.74
N VAL A 87 4.94 -10.57 6.22
CA VAL A 87 5.01 -9.09 6.24
C VAL A 87 4.65 -8.46 4.89
N TYR A 88 4.93 -9.17 3.80
CA TYR A 88 4.63 -8.79 2.43
C TYR A 88 3.14 -8.58 2.13
N SER A 89 2.22 -9.33 2.76
CA SER A 89 0.76 -9.13 2.58
C SER A 89 0.30 -7.73 2.98
N LYS A 90 1.01 -7.09 3.91
CA LYS A 90 0.68 -5.75 4.41
C LYS A 90 1.25 -4.63 3.55
N ILE A 91 2.08 -4.96 2.55
CA ILE A 91 2.62 -4.00 1.61
C ILE A 91 1.60 -3.78 0.50
N TYR A 92 1.46 -2.52 0.07
CA TYR A 92 0.59 -2.14 -1.03
C TYR A 92 1.40 -1.35 -2.04
N ILE A 93 1.39 -1.81 -3.29
CA ILE A 93 1.96 -1.10 -4.42
C ILE A 93 0.79 -0.62 -5.27
N LYS A 94 0.77 0.67 -5.59
CA LYS A 94 -0.32 1.30 -6.36
C LYS A 94 0.28 2.25 -7.39
N LYS A 95 -0.44 2.44 -8.50
CA LYS A 95 -0.09 3.45 -9.49
C LYS A 95 -0.08 4.84 -8.85
N GLY A 96 0.98 5.60 -9.08
CA GLY A 96 1.01 7.03 -8.79
C GLY A 96 0.06 7.76 -9.72
N VAL A 97 -1.02 8.32 -9.16
CA VAL A 97 -2.05 9.05 -9.90
C VAL A 97 -2.30 10.38 -9.21
N HIS A 98 -2.48 11.44 -10.01
CA HIS A 98 -2.77 12.78 -9.52
C HIS A 98 -4.01 12.80 -8.62
N PRO A 99 -4.03 13.57 -7.51
CA PRO A 99 -5.17 13.63 -6.59
C PRO A 99 -6.51 13.90 -7.28
N SER A 100 -6.57 14.81 -8.26
CA SER A 100 -7.81 15.14 -8.98
C SER A 100 -8.42 13.92 -9.67
N ILE A 101 -7.60 13.12 -10.35
CA ILE A 101 -8.05 11.89 -11.03
C ILE A 101 -8.51 10.85 -9.98
N ARG A 102 -7.78 10.72 -8.87
CA ARG A 102 -8.15 9.79 -7.78
C ARG A 102 -9.50 10.16 -7.16
N ASN A 103 -9.74 11.45 -6.94
CA ASN A 103 -10.98 11.96 -6.38
C ASN A 103 -12.14 11.74 -7.33
N GLU A 104 -11.93 11.98 -8.62
CA GLU A 104 -12.96 11.74 -9.63
C GLU A 104 -13.32 10.25 -9.73
N TRP A 105 -12.33 9.35 -9.76
CA TRP A 105 -12.60 7.91 -9.70
C TRP A 105 -13.32 7.48 -8.43
N LYS A 106 -13.06 8.15 -7.30
CA LYS A 106 -13.79 7.89 -6.05
C LYS A 106 -15.25 8.31 -6.21
N ARG A 107 -15.50 9.53 -6.69
CA ARG A 107 -16.86 10.07 -6.95
C ARG A 107 -17.68 9.13 -7.82
N LEU A 108 -17.13 8.65 -8.93
CA LEU A 108 -17.81 7.74 -9.85
C LEU A 108 -18.15 6.38 -9.21
N ARG A 109 -17.20 5.79 -8.45
CA ARG A 109 -17.46 4.53 -7.73
C ARG A 109 -18.49 4.67 -6.62
N ASP A 110 -18.48 5.79 -5.90
CA ASP A 110 -19.45 6.05 -4.84
C ASP A 110 -20.85 6.25 -5.45
N ALA A 111 -20.96 6.95 -6.58
CA ALA A 111 -22.21 7.07 -7.33
C ALA A 111 -22.73 5.71 -7.85
N GLU A 112 -21.86 4.85 -8.37
CA GLU A 112 -22.22 3.50 -8.82
C GLU A 112 -22.72 2.62 -7.67
N LYS A 113 -22.04 2.66 -6.52
CA LYS A 113 -22.47 1.94 -5.32
C LYS A 113 -23.83 2.39 -4.82
N ASN A 114 -24.09 3.70 -4.84
CA ASN A 114 -25.39 4.24 -4.42
C ASN A 114 -26.51 3.77 -5.36
N ARG A 115 -26.26 3.68 -6.67
CA ARG A 115 -27.24 3.12 -7.64
C ARG A 115 -27.47 1.61 -7.48
N LYS A 116 -26.41 0.85 -7.15
CA LYS A 116 -26.52 -0.60 -6.90
C LYS A 116 -27.13 -0.93 -5.53
N GLY A 117 -26.92 -0.06 -4.54
CA GLY A 117 -27.43 -0.20 -3.17
C GLY A 117 -28.95 -0.01 -3.03
N THR A 118 -29.61 0.61 -4.01
CA THR A 118 -31.07 0.82 -4.02
C THR A 118 -31.85 -0.29 -4.73
N ALA A 119 -31.19 -1.34 -5.26
CA ALA A 119 -31.87 -2.46 -5.93
C ALA A 119 -32.41 -3.53 -4.96
N GLY A 120 -32.39 -3.29 -3.64
CA GLY A 120 -32.80 -4.24 -2.60
C GLY A 120 -33.85 -3.73 -1.61
N GLU A 121 -34.39 -2.52 -1.79
CA GLU A 121 -35.41 -1.92 -0.91
C GLU A 121 -36.75 -1.77 -1.63
N CYS A 122 -37.27 -2.87 -2.20
CA CYS A 122 -38.71 -3.04 -2.33
C CYS A 122 -39.20 -3.71 -1.03
N ARG A 123 -39.47 -2.90 0.00
CA ARG A 123 -40.38 -3.33 1.07
C ARG A 123 -41.79 -2.91 0.66
N LEU A 124 -42.59 -3.92 0.37
CA LEU A 124 -44.05 -3.86 0.29
C LEU A 124 -44.63 -3.28 1.58
#